data_AF-A0A848XEC1-F1
#
_entry.id   AF-A0A848XEC1-F1
#
_cell.length_a   1.000
_cell.length_b   1.000
_cell.length_c   1.000
_cell.angle_alpha   90.00
_cell.angle_beta   90.00
_cell.angle_gamma   90.00
#
_symmetry.space_group_name_H-M   'P 1'
#
loop_
_entity.id
_entity.type
_entity.pdbx_description
1 polymer ?
#
loop_
_entity_poly.entity_id
_entity_poly.type
_entity_poly.pdbx_seq_one_letter_code
_entity_poly.pdbx_strand_id
1 'polypeptide(L)'
;MASMSDGNKAAFQERIQRIKTGGAGTMGEILVGPPDEEEVLGRKKSGKKSKKPVSALPSWRDNIKYPLTIAGVFIFGMAAVFVARYVRFHMMGGSLAGDDPDLAMILDFVMAGAVTFFLTSLLNTRGSEFTLAKTAGIAVMIATMHNMVHFQPTAFGKVFSPEWVEEVVYVTEPNSVLFRGISFVVGEPRTETPPMPSHWQEDGLSGIATEEFSAMTPPVSEVMVSLTQANPPRPMPRPAT
;
A
#
# COMPACT_ATOMS: atom_id res chain seq x y z
N MET A 1 48.79 26.19 25.00
CA MET A 1 47.36 26.53 25.02
C MET A 1 46.69 25.74 23.90
N ALA A 2 45.92 24.70 24.23
CA ALA A 2 45.30 23.83 23.24
C ALA A 2 44.11 24.55 22.56
N SER A 3 44.19 24.76 21.25
CA SER A 3 43.11 25.35 20.46
C SER A 3 41.95 24.38 20.37
N MET A 4 40.81 24.75 20.96
CA MET A 4 39.56 24.03 20.84
C MET A 4 39.14 23.99 19.35
N SER A 5 38.88 22.80 18.79
CA SER A 5 38.51 22.62 17.39
C SER A 5 37.21 23.35 17.05
N ASP A 6 37.09 23.84 15.82
CA ASP A 6 35.95 24.68 15.42
C ASP A 6 34.60 23.93 15.46
N GLY A 7 34.62 22.59 15.31
CA GLY A 7 33.44 21.74 15.51
C GLY A 7 32.91 21.77 16.96
N ASN A 8 33.79 21.84 17.95
CA ASN A 8 33.39 21.91 19.36
C ASN A 8 32.79 23.27 19.71
N LYS A 9 33.25 24.35 19.06
CA LYS A 9 32.68 25.70 19.22
C LYS A 9 31.26 25.78 18.64
N ALA A 10 31.04 25.16 17.47
CA ALA A 10 29.73 25.12 16.82
C ALA A 10 28.69 24.37 17.66
N ALA A 11 29.02 23.15 18.14
CA ALA A 11 28.14 22.36 19.00
C ALA A 11 27.81 23.06 20.33
N PHE A 12 28.76 23.84 20.88
CA PHE A 12 28.54 24.63 22.08
C PHE A 12 27.60 25.82 21.83
N GLN A 13 27.80 26.56 20.74
CA GLN A 13 26.94 27.68 20.33
C GLN A 13 25.49 27.23 20.11
N GLU A 14 25.28 26.08 19.49
CA GLU A 14 23.95 25.49 19.27
C GLU A 14 23.26 25.12 20.60
N ARG A 15 24.02 24.60 21.57
CA ARG A 15 23.54 24.38 22.95
C ARG A 15 23.10 25.67 23.63
N ILE A 16 23.86 26.76 23.50
CA ILE A 16 23.54 28.07 24.09
C ILE A 16 22.28 28.66 23.45
N GLN A 17 22.13 28.55 22.12
CA GLN A 17 20.92 29.02 21.44
C GLN A 17 19.69 28.24 21.89
N ARG A 18 19.78 26.91 22.03
CA ARG A 18 18.67 26.10 22.56
C ARG A 18 18.30 26.46 24.00
N ILE A 19 19.25 26.85 24.86
CA ILE A 19 18.97 27.35 26.22
C ILE A 19 18.30 28.73 26.18
N LYS A 20 18.70 29.62 25.26
CA LYS A 20 18.05 30.92 25.07
C LYS A 20 16.64 30.83 24.48
N THR A 21 16.40 29.85 23.60
CA THR A 21 15.10 29.66 22.93
C THR A 21 14.14 28.78 23.75
N GLY A 22 14.65 27.97 24.69
CA GLY A 22 13.85 27.27 25.69
C GLY A 22 13.26 28.23 26.72
N GLY A 23 12.00 28.62 26.51
CA GLY A 23 11.25 29.56 27.34
C GLY A 23 11.05 29.14 28.81
N ALA A 24 10.48 30.08 29.57
CA ALA A 24 10.24 30.13 31.02
C ALA A 24 9.52 28.91 31.65
N GLY A 25 10.13 27.72 31.61
CA GLY A 25 9.54 26.48 32.15
C GLY A 25 10.51 25.47 32.77
N THR A 26 11.82 25.75 32.86
CA THR A 26 12.81 24.82 33.45
C THR A 26 13.43 25.30 34.77
N MET A 27 12.88 26.34 35.40
CA MET A 27 13.07 26.55 36.84
C MET A 27 11.87 25.94 37.57
N GLY A 28 11.90 24.63 37.75
CA GLY A 28 11.20 24.03 38.87
C GLY A 28 11.85 24.57 40.14
N GLU A 29 11.26 25.60 40.73
CA GLU A 29 11.55 26.02 42.08
C GLU A 29 11.28 24.84 43.01
N ILE A 30 12.34 24.13 43.39
CA ILE A 30 12.26 23.13 44.45
C ILE A 30 12.25 23.92 45.75
N LEU A 31 11.04 24.31 46.17
CA LEU A 31 10.79 24.89 47.48
C LEU A 31 10.95 23.77 48.54
N VAL A 32 12.12 23.69 49.16
CA VAL A 32 12.36 22.89 50.37
C VAL A 32 12.41 23.86 51.54
N GLY A 33 11.30 24.00 52.27
CA GLY A 33 11.22 24.79 53.50
C GLY A 33 10.08 24.28 54.40
N PRO A 34 10.22 24.35 55.74
CA PRO A 34 9.19 23.88 56.67
C PRO A 34 7.91 24.73 56.61
N PRO A 35 6.76 24.20 57.07
CA PRO A 35 5.46 24.83 56.86
C PRO A 35 5.23 25.92 57.90
N ASP A 36 5.18 27.17 57.45
CA ASP A 36 4.73 28.28 58.28
C ASP A 36 3.22 28.45 58.08
N GLU A 37 2.49 28.15 59.15
CA GLU A 37 1.05 28.36 59.27
C GLU A 37 0.76 29.87 59.38
N GLU A 38 -0.26 30.33 58.64
CA GLU A 38 -0.94 31.63 58.82
C GLU A 38 -0.23 32.93 58.40
N GLU A 39 -0.38 33.29 57.12
CA GLU A 39 -0.47 34.69 56.68
C GLU A 39 -1.54 34.77 55.56
N VAL A 40 -2.83 34.72 55.87
CA VAL A 40 -3.70 35.81 56.36
C VAL A 40 -3.61 37.07 55.46
N LEU A 41 -4.59 37.17 54.56
CA LEU A 41 -5.07 38.36 53.83
C LEU A 41 -4.38 38.74 52.50
N GLY A 42 -4.77 38.04 51.42
CA GLY A 42 -4.47 38.48 50.05
C GLY A 42 -5.10 37.61 48.97
N ARG A 43 -6.42 37.38 49.04
CA ARG A 43 -7.17 36.39 48.24
C ARG A 43 -7.20 36.73 46.73
N LYS A 44 -6.11 36.50 45.99
CA LYS A 44 -6.20 36.20 44.55
C LYS A 44 -6.75 34.78 44.44
N LYS A 45 -7.95 34.64 43.85
CA LYS A 45 -8.57 33.35 43.50
C LYS A 45 -7.63 32.60 42.54
N SER A 46 -6.68 31.85 43.09
CA SER A 46 -5.92 30.85 42.35
C SER A 46 -6.94 29.87 41.78
N GLY A 47 -7.07 29.88 40.45
CA GLY A 47 -7.95 28.99 39.72
C GLY A 47 -7.77 27.58 40.23
N LYS A 48 -8.84 27.04 40.82
CA LYS A 48 -8.95 25.67 41.33
C LYS A 48 -8.56 24.75 40.17
N LYS A 49 -7.30 24.32 40.11
CA LYS A 49 -6.85 23.28 39.19
C LYS A 49 -7.64 22.06 39.58
N SER A 50 -8.73 21.84 38.85
CA SER A 50 -9.53 20.62 38.87
C SER A 50 -8.53 19.48 38.76
N LYS A 51 -8.28 18.80 39.90
CA LYS A 51 -7.53 17.56 39.94
C LYS A 51 -8.39 16.60 39.12
N LYS A 52 -8.06 16.45 37.83
CA LYS A 52 -8.70 15.44 36.98
C LYS A 52 -8.55 14.13 37.75
N PRO A 53 -9.65 13.44 38.10
CA PRO A 53 -9.54 12.18 38.81
C PRO A 53 -8.65 11.29 37.96
N VAL A 54 -7.56 10.81 38.54
CA VAL A 54 -6.69 9.81 37.92
C VAL A 54 -7.55 8.56 37.86
N SER A 55 -8.30 8.40 36.76
CA SER A 55 -9.10 7.21 36.54
C SER A 55 -8.14 6.05 36.42
N ALA A 56 -8.19 5.17 37.42
CA ALA A 56 -7.45 3.93 37.43
C ALA A 56 -7.86 3.10 36.20
N LEU A 57 -6.88 2.87 35.33
CA LEU A 57 -6.92 2.02 34.14
C LEU A 57 -7.83 2.51 32.99
N PRO A 58 -7.33 2.49 31.73
CA PRO A 58 -8.17 2.78 30.57
C PRO A 58 -9.34 1.78 30.54
N SER A 59 -10.55 2.29 30.33
CA SER A 59 -11.72 1.42 30.21
C SER A 59 -11.50 0.47 29.01
N TRP A 60 -11.93 -0.79 29.13
CA TRP A 60 -11.76 -1.77 28.05
C TRP A 60 -12.32 -1.29 26.69
N ARG A 61 -13.35 -0.43 26.73
CA ARG A 61 -13.92 0.23 25.54
C ARG A 61 -12.93 1.18 24.85
N ASP A 62 -12.07 1.86 25.61
CA ASP A 62 -11.05 2.73 25.02
C ASP A 62 -9.93 1.93 24.37
N ASN A 63 -9.70 0.70 24.83
CA ASN A 63 -8.70 -0.20 24.24
C ASN A 63 -9.15 -0.78 22.88
N ILE A 64 -10.46 -0.98 22.66
CA ILE A 64 -10.99 -1.49 21.37
C ILE A 64 -11.02 -0.41 20.28
N LYS A 65 -11.18 0.87 20.65
CA LYS A 65 -11.28 1.97 19.68
C LYS A 65 -10.03 2.07 18.79
N TYR A 66 -8.86 1.78 19.34
CA TYR A 66 -7.60 1.90 18.62
C TYR A 66 -7.48 0.92 17.44
N PRO A 67 -7.53 -0.41 17.64
CA PRO A 67 -7.46 -1.37 16.53
C PRO A 67 -8.63 -1.22 15.56
N LEU A 68 -9.82 -0.85 16.05
CA LEU A 68 -10.98 -0.59 15.19
C LEU A 68 -10.74 0.61 14.28
N THR A 69 -10.09 1.66 14.78
CA THR A 69 -9.72 2.83 13.96
C THR A 69 -8.70 2.45 12.89
N ILE A 70 -7.70 1.62 13.24
CA ILE A 70 -6.72 1.10 12.29
C ILE A 70 -7.40 0.28 11.18
N ALA A 71 -8.26 -0.66 11.54
CA ALA A 71 -9.02 -1.45 10.58
C ALA A 71 -9.92 -0.56 9.70
N GLY A 72 -10.56 0.45 10.30
CA GLY A 72 -11.36 1.43 9.58
C GLY A 72 -10.55 2.20 8.54
N VAL A 73 -9.37 2.72 8.89
CA VAL A 73 -8.52 3.46 7.92
C VAL A 73 -7.87 2.55 6.88
N PHE A 74 -7.67 1.27 7.19
CA PHE A 74 -7.22 0.27 6.22
C PHE A 74 -8.29 0.02 5.14
N ILE A 75 -9.53 -0.28 5.55
CA ILE A 75 -10.69 -0.42 4.64
C ILE A 75 -10.90 0.88 3.85
N PHE A 76 -10.64 2.01 4.49
CA PHE A 76 -10.70 3.30 3.83
C PHE A 76 -9.69 3.45 2.68
N GLY A 77 -8.44 3.02 2.89
CA GLY A 77 -7.45 2.97 1.82
C GLY A 77 -7.86 2.03 0.69
N MET A 78 -8.45 0.88 1.01
CA MET A 78 -9.02 -0.04 0.02
C MET A 78 -10.13 0.64 -0.82
N ALA A 79 -11.06 1.35 -0.18
CA ALA A 79 -12.14 2.05 -0.86
C ALA A 79 -11.63 3.20 -1.76
N ALA A 80 -10.52 3.84 -1.40
CA ALA A 80 -9.91 4.88 -2.22
C ALA A 80 -9.45 4.36 -3.60
N VAL A 81 -8.95 3.11 -3.67
CA VAL A 81 -8.59 2.46 -4.93
C VAL A 81 -9.80 2.22 -5.81
N PHE A 82 -10.93 1.79 -5.23
CA PHE A 82 -12.19 1.64 -5.95
C PHE A 82 -12.63 2.94 -6.62
N VAL A 83 -12.61 4.04 -5.86
CA VAL A 83 -12.97 5.37 -6.38
C VAL A 83 -11.99 5.82 -7.46
N ALA A 84 -10.67 5.64 -7.23
CA ALA A 84 -9.64 6.00 -8.20
C ALA A 84 -9.82 5.24 -9.52
N ARG A 85 -10.05 3.93 -9.46
CA ARG A 85 -10.26 3.10 -10.65
C ARG A 85 -11.58 3.43 -11.36
N TYR A 86 -12.64 3.73 -10.61
CA TYR A 86 -13.91 4.20 -11.18
C TYR A 86 -13.74 5.51 -11.96
N VAL A 87 -13.06 6.50 -11.38
CA VAL A 87 -12.77 7.78 -12.05
C VAL A 87 -11.92 7.55 -13.30
N ARG A 88 -10.86 6.75 -13.19
CA ARG A 88 -10.00 6.38 -14.32
C ARG A 88 -10.77 5.74 -15.46
N PHE A 89 -11.62 4.75 -15.14
CA PHE A 89 -12.44 4.04 -16.12
C PHE A 89 -13.28 5.02 -16.94
N HIS A 90 -13.95 5.96 -16.28
CA HIS A 90 -14.80 6.96 -16.94
C HIS A 90 -14.02 8.04 -17.69
N MET A 91 -12.77 8.33 -17.31
CA MET A 91 -11.93 9.31 -17.98
C MET A 91 -11.14 8.74 -19.17
N MET A 92 -10.73 7.47 -19.10
CA MET A 92 -9.85 6.82 -20.08
C MET A 92 -10.58 5.89 -21.06
N GLY A 93 -11.90 5.78 -20.98
CA GLY A 93 -12.69 5.01 -21.95
C GLY A 93 -12.72 3.50 -21.70
N GLY A 94 -12.41 3.06 -20.48
CA GLY A 94 -12.78 1.73 -20.01
C GLY A 94 -11.82 0.56 -20.25
N SER A 95 -10.64 0.76 -20.85
CA SER A 95 -9.63 -0.30 -20.93
C SER A 95 -8.94 -0.52 -19.57
N LEU A 96 -8.86 -1.78 -19.12
CA LEU A 96 -8.16 -2.17 -17.89
C LEU A 96 -6.64 -2.14 -18.09
N ALA A 97 -6.18 -2.65 -19.22
CA ALA A 97 -4.79 -2.68 -19.61
C ALA A 97 -4.55 -1.63 -20.71
N GLY A 98 -4.22 -0.40 -20.29
CA GLY A 98 -3.40 0.43 -21.18
C GLY A 98 -2.12 -0.34 -21.57
N ASP A 99 -1.43 0.09 -22.62
CA ASP A 99 -0.27 -0.62 -23.19
C ASP A 99 0.83 -1.01 -22.16
N ASP A 100 0.84 -0.39 -20.98
CA ASP A 100 1.78 -0.65 -19.89
C ASP A 100 1.07 -0.93 -18.53
N PRO A 101 1.10 -2.18 -18.02
CA PRO A 101 0.51 -2.53 -16.72
C PRO A 101 1.25 -1.91 -15.52
N ASP A 102 2.54 -1.60 -15.64
CA ASP A 102 3.30 -0.93 -14.58
C ASP A 102 2.82 0.52 -14.44
N LEU A 103 2.63 1.22 -15.56
CA LEU A 103 2.08 2.58 -15.58
C LEU A 103 0.66 2.58 -15.00
N ALA A 104 -0.16 1.60 -15.36
CA ALA A 104 -1.52 1.50 -14.84
C ALA A 104 -1.54 1.35 -13.32
N MET A 105 -0.69 0.50 -12.76
CA MET A 105 -0.56 0.30 -11.32
C MET A 105 -0.05 1.57 -10.59
N ILE A 106 0.96 2.26 -11.14
CA ILE A 106 1.47 3.51 -10.56
C ILE A 106 0.38 4.59 -10.55
N LEU A 107 -0.36 4.72 -11.65
CA LEU A 107 -1.43 5.70 -11.77
C LEU A 107 -2.54 5.43 -10.73
N ASP A 108 -2.94 4.18 -10.56
CA ASP A 108 -3.92 3.79 -9.54
C ASP A 108 -3.42 4.10 -8.12
N PHE A 109 -2.14 3.85 -7.83
CA PHE A 109 -1.54 4.18 -6.54
C PHE A 109 -1.52 5.70 -6.27
N VAL A 110 -1.13 6.51 -7.26
CA VAL A 110 -1.09 7.97 -7.14
C VAL A 110 -2.49 8.54 -6.95
N MET A 111 -3.47 8.11 -7.75
CA MET A 111 -4.86 8.58 -7.63
C MET A 111 -5.48 8.14 -6.30
N ALA A 112 -5.30 6.89 -5.89
CA ALA A 112 -5.78 6.41 -4.60
C ALA A 112 -5.11 7.17 -3.44
N GLY A 113 -3.83 7.50 -3.57
CA GLY A 113 -3.10 8.37 -2.64
C GLY A 113 -3.70 9.77 -2.55
N ALA A 114 -4.04 10.39 -3.69
CA ALA A 114 -4.69 11.69 -3.74
C ALA A 114 -6.09 11.68 -3.10
N VAL A 115 -6.92 10.68 -3.42
CA VAL A 115 -8.23 10.46 -2.80
C VAL A 115 -8.09 10.29 -1.29
N THR A 116 -7.16 9.44 -0.86
CA THR A 116 -6.88 9.18 0.56
C THR A 116 -6.38 10.43 1.28
N PHE A 117 -5.53 11.23 0.65
CA PHE A 117 -5.02 12.48 1.20
C PHE A 117 -6.16 13.49 1.43
N PHE A 118 -6.98 13.71 0.40
CA PHE A 118 -8.14 14.61 0.48
C PHE A 118 -9.07 14.20 1.61
N LEU A 119 -9.39 12.92 1.68
CA LEU A 119 -10.26 12.38 2.71
C LEU A 119 -9.64 12.40 4.13
N THR A 120 -8.33 12.17 4.24
CA THR A 120 -7.61 12.29 5.51
C THR A 120 -7.67 13.73 6.05
N SER A 121 -7.62 14.71 5.15
CA SER A 121 -7.78 16.13 5.51
C SER A 121 -9.15 16.41 6.13
N LEU A 122 -10.21 15.70 5.69
CA LEU A 122 -11.56 15.84 6.24
C LEU A 122 -11.74 15.14 7.60
N LEU A 123 -11.14 13.96 7.77
CA LEU A 123 -11.35 13.13 8.96
C LEU A 123 -10.35 13.39 10.10
N ASN A 124 -9.35 14.25 9.87
CA ASN A 124 -8.28 14.56 10.83
C ASN A 124 -7.56 13.30 11.39
N THR A 125 -7.50 12.22 10.61
CA THR A 125 -6.81 10.98 10.99
C THR A 125 -5.32 11.09 10.67
N ARG A 126 -4.64 11.92 11.46
CA ARG A 126 -3.20 12.20 11.36
C ARG A 126 -2.42 11.25 12.26
N GLY A 127 -1.36 10.64 11.74
CA GLY A 127 -0.49 9.71 12.47
C GLY A 127 0.20 8.74 11.50
N SER A 128 1.45 8.38 11.79
CA SER A 128 2.23 7.46 10.94
C SER A 128 1.59 6.08 10.83
N GLU A 129 1.01 5.58 11.93
CA GLU A 129 0.33 4.27 11.95
C GLU A 129 -0.91 4.25 11.06
N PHE A 130 -1.71 5.31 11.08
CA PHE A 130 -2.87 5.41 10.19
C PHE A 130 -2.46 5.60 8.73
N THR A 131 -1.39 6.34 8.46
CA THR A 131 -0.84 6.46 7.10
C THR A 131 -0.38 5.10 6.60
N LEU A 132 0.36 4.33 7.40
CA LEU A 132 0.80 2.98 7.03
C LEU A 132 -0.39 2.06 6.75
N ALA A 133 -1.41 2.07 7.60
CA ALA A 133 -2.62 1.26 7.42
C ALA A 133 -3.38 1.63 6.13
N LYS A 134 -3.50 2.92 5.81
CA LYS A 134 -4.11 3.38 4.54
C LYS A 134 -3.30 2.90 3.33
N THR A 135 -1.98 3.09 3.36
CA THR A 135 -1.08 2.66 2.28
C THR A 135 -1.12 1.15 2.09
N ALA A 136 -1.15 0.38 3.17
CA ALA A 136 -1.32 -1.07 3.12
C ALA A 136 -2.67 -1.46 2.50
N GLY A 137 -3.76 -0.77 2.87
CA GLY A 137 -5.08 -0.99 2.28
C GLY A 137 -5.12 -0.71 0.77
N ILE A 138 -4.46 0.37 0.34
CA ILE A 138 -4.30 0.70 -1.08
C ILE A 138 -3.54 -0.44 -1.80
N ALA A 139 -2.37 -0.83 -1.29
CA ALA A 139 -1.54 -1.86 -1.92
C ALA A 139 -2.28 -3.21 -2.02
N VAL A 140 -2.93 -3.63 -0.93
CA VAL A 140 -3.72 -4.87 -0.92
C VAL A 140 -4.85 -4.81 -1.93
N MET A 141 -5.60 -3.70 -1.98
CA MET A 141 -6.71 -3.59 -2.94
C MET A 141 -6.22 -3.59 -4.38
N ILE A 142 -5.16 -2.84 -4.73
CA ILE A 142 -4.60 -2.86 -6.09
C ILE A 142 -4.26 -4.29 -6.51
N ALA A 143 -3.64 -5.05 -5.62
CA ALA A 143 -3.17 -6.40 -5.92
C ALA A 143 -4.27 -7.47 -5.89
N THR A 144 -5.46 -7.19 -5.33
CA THR A 144 -6.50 -8.21 -5.08
C THR A 144 -7.91 -7.84 -5.57
N MET A 145 -8.12 -6.62 -6.09
CA MET A 145 -9.45 -6.18 -6.55
C MET A 145 -10.03 -7.10 -7.62
N HIS A 146 -9.19 -7.68 -8.50
CA HIS A 146 -9.64 -8.62 -9.53
C HIS A 146 -10.31 -9.86 -8.91
N ASN A 147 -9.91 -10.31 -7.72
CA ASN A 147 -10.60 -11.41 -7.02
C ASN A 147 -12.04 -11.04 -6.65
N MET A 148 -12.32 -9.77 -6.34
CA MET A 148 -13.68 -9.31 -6.08
C MET A 148 -14.52 -9.32 -7.37
N VAL A 149 -13.89 -9.03 -8.52
CA VAL A 149 -14.52 -9.13 -9.84
C VAL A 149 -14.87 -10.58 -10.15
N HIS A 150 -13.96 -11.53 -9.91
CA HIS A 150 -14.23 -12.97 -10.04
C HIS A 150 -15.37 -13.42 -9.12
N PHE A 151 -15.45 -12.89 -7.90
CA PHE A 151 -16.48 -13.28 -6.94
C PHE A 151 -17.88 -12.75 -7.29
N GLN A 152 -17.98 -11.53 -7.85
CA GLN A 152 -19.26 -10.88 -8.18
C GLN A 152 -19.22 -10.16 -9.54
N PRO A 153 -19.03 -10.88 -10.66
CA PRO A 153 -18.84 -10.26 -11.98
C PRO A 153 -20.03 -9.38 -12.38
N THR A 154 -21.27 -9.82 -12.09
CA THR A 154 -22.49 -9.07 -12.42
C THR A 154 -22.60 -7.73 -11.69
N ALA A 155 -22.09 -7.63 -10.45
CA ALA A 155 -22.13 -6.38 -9.70
C ALA A 155 -21.13 -5.38 -10.29
N PHE A 156 -19.94 -5.84 -10.64
CA PHE A 156 -18.90 -5.01 -11.27
C PHE A 156 -19.28 -4.63 -12.70
N GLY A 157 -19.95 -5.50 -13.45
CA GLY A 157 -20.40 -5.19 -14.82
C GLY A 157 -21.40 -4.04 -14.87
N LYS A 158 -22.13 -3.77 -13.78
CA LYS A 158 -23.00 -2.60 -13.68
C LYS A 158 -22.25 -1.30 -13.38
N VAL A 159 -21.06 -1.39 -12.80
CA VAL A 159 -20.25 -0.24 -12.37
C VAL A 159 -19.19 0.13 -13.42
N PHE A 160 -18.58 -0.87 -14.04
CA PHE A 160 -17.44 -0.77 -14.95
C PHE A 160 -17.73 -1.33 -16.36
N SER A 161 -18.96 -1.70 -16.68
CA SER A 161 -19.34 -2.40 -17.92
C SER A 161 -19.03 -3.91 -17.95
N PRO A 162 -19.85 -4.72 -18.66
CA PRO A 162 -19.60 -6.15 -18.83
C PRO A 162 -18.27 -6.46 -19.54
N GLU A 163 -17.90 -5.66 -20.54
CA GLU A 163 -16.72 -5.88 -21.38
C GLU A 163 -15.43 -5.78 -20.57
N TRP A 164 -15.37 -4.81 -19.65
CA TRP A 164 -14.28 -4.66 -18.70
C TRP A 164 -14.16 -5.87 -17.76
N VAL A 165 -15.30 -6.39 -17.30
CA VAL A 165 -15.31 -7.59 -16.44
C VAL A 165 -14.80 -8.80 -17.20
N GLU A 166 -15.21 -8.98 -18.47
CA GLU A 166 -14.69 -10.04 -19.33
C GLU A 166 -13.17 -9.92 -19.49
N GLU A 167 -12.64 -8.72 -19.74
CA GLU A 167 -11.21 -8.45 -19.83
C GLU A 167 -10.49 -8.85 -18.53
N VAL A 168 -10.95 -8.36 -17.37
CA VAL A 168 -10.36 -8.70 -16.05
C VAL A 168 -10.36 -10.21 -15.82
N VAL A 169 -11.49 -10.87 -16.07
CA VAL A 169 -11.64 -12.31 -15.82
C VAL A 169 -10.80 -13.15 -16.78
N TYR A 170 -10.55 -12.63 -17.98
CA TYR A 170 -9.71 -13.27 -18.99
C TYR A 170 -8.22 -13.15 -18.65
N VAL A 171 -7.75 -11.95 -18.26
CA VAL A 171 -6.32 -11.69 -18.03
C VAL A 171 -5.84 -11.99 -16.60
N THR A 172 -6.76 -12.28 -15.67
CA THR A 172 -6.42 -12.59 -14.27
C THR A 172 -7.04 -13.88 -13.80
N GLU A 173 -6.37 -14.58 -12.90
CA GLU A 173 -6.89 -15.81 -12.30
C GLU A 173 -7.61 -15.52 -10.98
N PRO A 174 -8.63 -16.31 -10.60
CA PRO A 174 -9.25 -16.21 -9.29
C PRO A 174 -8.28 -16.65 -8.19
N ASN A 175 -8.46 -16.14 -6.97
CA ASN A 175 -7.63 -16.46 -5.80
C ASN A 175 -6.12 -16.22 -6.04
N SER A 176 -5.81 -15.12 -6.73
CA SER A 176 -4.44 -14.77 -7.09
C SER A 176 -4.07 -13.37 -6.61
N VAL A 177 -2.78 -13.05 -6.62
CA VAL A 177 -2.26 -11.71 -6.38
C VAL A 177 -1.71 -11.17 -7.70
N LEU A 178 -2.23 -10.03 -8.15
CA LEU A 178 -1.76 -9.38 -9.37
C LEU A 178 -0.59 -8.45 -9.02
N PHE A 179 0.56 -8.65 -9.65
CA PHE A 179 1.73 -7.79 -9.49
C PHE A 179 2.41 -7.59 -10.84
N ARG A 180 2.50 -6.33 -11.30
CA ARG A 180 3.12 -5.96 -12.58
C ARG A 180 2.57 -6.71 -13.79
N GLY A 181 1.25 -6.89 -13.83
CA GLY A 181 0.57 -7.64 -14.90
C GLY A 181 0.71 -9.17 -14.81
N ILE A 182 1.46 -9.71 -13.83
CA ILE A 182 1.59 -11.14 -13.61
C ILE A 182 0.67 -11.57 -12.46
N SER A 183 -0.16 -12.58 -12.73
CA SER A 183 -1.06 -13.20 -11.75
C SER A 183 -0.32 -14.34 -11.02
N PHE A 184 -0.20 -14.24 -9.70
CA PHE A 184 0.35 -15.30 -8.86
C PHE A 184 -0.78 -16.02 -8.12
N VAL A 185 -1.12 -17.23 -8.54
CA VAL A 185 -2.16 -18.04 -7.88
C VAL A 185 -1.73 -18.44 -6.48
N VAL A 186 -2.61 -18.22 -5.50
CA VAL A 186 -2.40 -18.61 -4.10
C VAL A 186 -3.15 -19.92 -3.77
N GLY A 187 -4.19 -20.26 -4.54
CA GLY A 187 -5.00 -21.47 -4.39
C GLY A 187 -4.84 -22.49 -5.52
N GLU A 188 -5.91 -23.22 -5.81
CA GLU A 188 -5.95 -24.12 -6.96
C GLU A 188 -6.03 -23.30 -8.26
N PRO A 189 -5.16 -23.58 -9.25
CA PRO A 189 -5.22 -22.92 -10.54
C PRO A 189 -6.51 -23.29 -11.27
N ARG A 190 -7.00 -22.38 -12.10
CA ARG A 190 -8.16 -22.68 -12.94
C ARG A 190 -7.77 -23.74 -13.97
N THR A 191 -8.58 -24.80 -14.09
CA THR A 191 -8.33 -25.88 -15.07
C THR A 191 -8.81 -25.53 -16.48
N GLU A 192 -9.65 -24.51 -16.61
CA GLU A 192 -10.29 -24.11 -17.86
C GLU A 192 -9.99 -22.64 -18.17
N THR A 193 -9.55 -22.35 -19.39
CA THR A 193 -9.38 -20.97 -19.84
C THR A 193 -10.76 -20.36 -20.10
N PRO A 194 -11.09 -19.18 -19.53
CA PRO A 194 -12.35 -18.52 -19.85
C PRO A 194 -12.43 -18.23 -21.36
N PRO A 195 -13.64 -18.19 -21.95
CA PRO A 195 -13.79 -17.83 -23.34
C PRO A 195 -13.19 -16.44 -23.60
N MET A 196 -12.63 -16.25 -24.79
CA MET A 196 -12.16 -14.94 -25.25
C MET A 196 -13.26 -13.90 -25.09
N PRO A 197 -12.97 -12.68 -24.59
CA PRO A 197 -13.97 -11.62 -24.48
C PRO A 197 -14.64 -11.36 -25.83
N SER A 198 -15.94 -11.10 -25.80
CA SER A 198 -16.77 -11.01 -27.02
C SER A 198 -16.26 -9.97 -28.02
N HIS A 199 -15.89 -8.79 -27.53
CA HIS A 199 -15.35 -7.70 -28.34
C HIS A 199 -14.00 -8.01 -29.02
N TRP A 200 -13.22 -8.96 -28.49
CA TRP A 200 -11.95 -9.38 -29.12
C TRP A 200 -12.18 -10.36 -30.27
N GLN A 201 -13.38 -10.95 -30.36
CA GLN A 201 -13.74 -11.87 -31.44
C GLN A 201 -14.12 -11.10 -32.72
N GLU A 202 -14.65 -9.88 -32.58
CA GLU A 202 -15.12 -9.06 -33.70
C GLU A 202 -13.97 -8.35 -34.44
N ASP A 203 -12.86 -8.04 -33.76
CA ASP A 203 -11.70 -7.33 -34.34
C ASP A 203 -10.81 -8.19 -35.26
N GLY A 204 -11.25 -9.38 -35.66
CA GLY A 204 -10.77 -10.02 -36.90
C GLY A 204 -9.45 -10.79 -36.86
N LEU A 205 -8.91 -11.14 -35.69
CA LEU A 205 -7.70 -12.00 -35.61
C LEU A 205 -7.97 -13.48 -35.94
N SER A 206 -9.22 -13.90 -36.11
CA SER A 206 -9.59 -15.23 -36.59
C SER A 206 -9.17 -15.49 -38.06
N GLY A 207 -8.82 -14.44 -38.81
CA GLY A 207 -8.33 -14.56 -40.20
C GLY A 207 -6.81 -14.61 -40.37
N ILE A 208 -6.02 -14.23 -39.35
CA ILE A 208 -4.56 -14.08 -39.49
C ILE A 208 -3.80 -15.21 -38.78
N ALA A 209 -4.37 -15.79 -37.71
CA ALA A 209 -3.68 -16.77 -36.88
C ALA A 209 -3.62 -18.21 -37.47
N THR A 210 -4.52 -18.57 -38.39
CA THR A 210 -4.58 -19.95 -38.91
C THR A 210 -3.63 -20.22 -40.07
N GLU A 211 -3.24 -19.23 -40.87
CA GLU A 211 -2.38 -19.47 -42.05
C GLU A 211 -0.89 -19.22 -41.77
N GLU A 212 -0.50 -18.15 -41.06
CA GLU A 212 0.94 -17.87 -40.86
C GLU A 212 1.58 -18.68 -39.71
N PHE A 213 0.84 -19.01 -38.66
CA PHE A 213 1.40 -19.78 -37.54
C PHE A 213 1.60 -21.27 -37.89
N SER A 214 0.85 -21.78 -38.88
CA SER A 214 1.03 -23.14 -39.39
C SER A 214 2.25 -23.29 -40.30
N ALA A 215 2.79 -22.19 -40.84
CA ALA A 215 3.96 -22.22 -41.72
C ALA A 215 5.31 -22.10 -40.97
N MET A 216 5.32 -21.70 -39.69
CA MET A 216 6.56 -21.36 -38.97
C MET A 216 6.90 -22.26 -37.78
N THR A 217 6.08 -23.29 -37.48
CA THR A 217 6.43 -24.33 -36.51
C THR A 217 6.95 -25.58 -37.24
N PRO A 218 8.26 -25.91 -37.19
CA PRO A 218 8.72 -27.21 -37.67
C PRO A 218 8.03 -28.31 -36.85
N PRO A 219 7.74 -29.48 -37.45
CA PRO A 219 7.07 -30.57 -36.76
C PRO A 219 7.85 -30.96 -35.50
N VAL A 220 7.15 -31.13 -34.38
CA VAL A 220 7.69 -31.44 -33.04
C VAL A 220 8.65 -32.65 -33.03
N SER A 221 8.56 -33.52 -34.04
CA SER A 221 9.49 -34.64 -34.26
C SER A 221 10.93 -34.22 -34.58
N GLU A 222 11.20 -33.00 -35.08
CA GLU A 222 12.56 -32.54 -35.40
C GLU A 222 13.30 -31.92 -34.20
N VAL A 223 12.59 -31.29 -33.27
CA VAL A 223 13.22 -30.60 -32.12
C VAL A 223 13.75 -31.61 -31.07
N MET A 224 13.10 -32.77 -30.93
CA MET A 224 13.56 -33.85 -30.04
C MET A 224 14.86 -34.53 -30.52
N VAL A 225 15.18 -34.47 -31.82
CA VAL A 225 16.42 -35.07 -32.36
C VAL A 225 17.63 -34.17 -32.11
N SER A 226 17.47 -32.84 -32.13
CA SER A 226 18.59 -31.90 -31.92
C SER A 226 19.04 -31.76 -30.46
N LEU A 227 18.17 -31.99 -29.47
CA LEU A 227 18.54 -31.88 -28.06
C LEU A 227 19.31 -33.09 -27.51
N THR A 228 19.32 -34.22 -28.23
CA THR A 228 20.00 -35.45 -27.77
C THR A 228 21.48 -35.51 -28.17
N GLN A 229 21.96 -34.63 -29.06
CA GLN A 229 23.32 -34.75 -29.63
C GLN A 229 24.36 -33.75 -29.09
N ALA A 230 23.98 -32.80 -28.22
CA ALA A 230 24.83 -31.62 -27.95
C ALA A 230 25.66 -31.62 -26.65
N ASN A 231 25.71 -32.69 -25.84
CA ASN A 231 26.52 -32.64 -24.61
C ASN A 231 27.10 -34.00 -24.19
N PRO A 232 28.30 -34.39 -24.69
CA PRO A 232 29.00 -35.52 -24.12
C PRO A 232 29.43 -35.22 -22.67
N PRO A 233 29.36 -36.19 -21.75
CA PRO A 233 29.70 -35.99 -20.35
C PRO A 233 31.16 -35.55 -20.18
N ARG A 234 31.37 -34.48 -19.41
CA ARG A 234 32.71 -33.98 -19.06
C ARG A 234 33.47 -35.06 -18.27
N PRO A 235 34.72 -35.41 -18.65
CA PRO A 235 35.51 -36.35 -17.87
C PRO A 235 35.82 -35.77 -16.48
N MET A 236 35.58 -36.59 -15.46
CA MET A 236 35.82 -36.22 -14.05
C MET A 236 37.32 -36.05 -13.79
N PRO A 237 37.73 -35.04 -13.00
CA PRO A 237 39.13 -34.86 -12.63
C PRO A 237 39.60 -36.01 -11.75
N ARG A 238 40.75 -36.61 -12.10
CA ARG A 238 41.39 -37.65 -11.28
C ARG A 238 41.97 -37.03 -10.00
N PRO A 239 41.87 -37.71 -8.85
CA PRO A 239 42.52 -37.26 -7.62
C PRO A 239 44.05 -37.31 -7.78
N ALA A 240 44.72 -36.23 -7.36
CA ALA A 240 46.18 -36.17 -7.31
C ALA A 240 46.69 -37.08 -6.19
N THR A 241 47.63 -37.96 -6.53
CA THR A 241 48.44 -38.77 -5.59
C THR A 241 49.64 -37.99 -5.11
#